data_AF-A0A7C2K0M4-F1
#
_entry.id   AF-A0A7C2K0M4-F1
#
_cell.length_a   1.000
_cell.length_b   1.000
_cell.length_c   1.000
_cell.angle_alpha   90.00
_cell.angle_beta   90.00
_cell.angle_gamma   90.00
#
_symmetry.space_group_name_H-M   'P 1'
#
loop_
_entity.id
_entity.type
_entity.pdbx_description
1 polymer ?
#
loop_
_entity_poly.entity_id
_entity_poly.type
_entity_poly.pdbx_seq_one_letter_code
_entity_poly.pdbx_strand_id
1 'polypeptide(L)' 'MLGPLLPTPDPDHLVLTANGDILGSDTPRNRELARRIKACLNACEGIATEELERGIISDMCRVLTQVVPLLEHRVADRAA' A
#
# COMPACT_ATOMS: atom_id res chain seq x y z
N MET A 1 -29.57 -34.57 1.71
CA MET A 1 -29.43 -33.32 0.96
C MET A 1 -28.30 -32.51 1.59
N LEU A 2 -27.10 -32.59 1.03
CA LEU A 2 -25.98 -31.73 1.44
C LEU A 2 -26.16 -30.39 0.71
N GLY A 3 -26.51 -29.34 1.45
CA GLY A 3 -26.55 -27.98 0.91
C GLY A 3 -25.16 -27.54 0.46
N PRO A 4 -25.05 -26.58 -0.48
CA PRO A 4 -23.76 -26.10 -0.95
C PRO A 4 -22.96 -25.56 0.24
N LEU A 5 -21.74 -26.07 0.40
CA LEU A 5 -20.74 -25.51 1.31
C LEU A 5 -20.49 -24.06 0.86
N LEU A 6 -21.17 -23.11 1.50
CA LEU A 6 -20.80 -21.70 1.38
C LEU A 6 -19.32 -21.60 1.81
N PRO A 7 -18.43 -21.04 0.99
CA PRO A 7 -17.05 -20.83 1.40
C PRO A 7 -17.08 -19.98 2.67
N THR A 8 -16.56 -20.53 3.77
CA THR A 8 -16.37 -19.77 4.99
C THR A 8 -15.49 -18.56 4.65
N PRO A 9 -15.91 -17.33 4.95
CA PRO A 9 -15.10 -16.15 4.66
C PRO A 9 -13.75 -16.33 5.36
N ASP A 10 -12.69 -16.29 4.58
CA ASP A 10 -11.33 -16.33 5.09
C ASP A 10 -11.19 -15.18 6.10
N PRO A 11 -10.74 -15.41 7.35
CA PRO A 11 -10.56 -14.35 8.33
C PRO A 11 -9.62 -13.23 7.85
N ASP A 12 -8.81 -13.50 6.84
CA ASP A 12 -7.90 -12.54 6.21
C ASP A 12 -8.49 -11.87 4.94
N HIS A 13 -9.81 -11.96 4.75
CA HIS A 13 -10.51 -11.34 3.64
C HIS A 13 -10.84 -9.87 3.92
N LEU A 14 -10.38 -8.98 3.02
CA LEU A 14 -10.75 -7.57 2.99
C LEU A 14 -11.59 -7.29 1.75
N VAL A 15 -12.67 -6.53 1.91
CA VAL A 15 -13.56 -6.08 0.83
C VAL A 15 -13.46 -4.58 0.69
N LEU A 16 -13.19 -4.09 -0.53
CA LEU A 16 -13.28 -2.67 -0.86
C LEU A 16 -14.69 -2.33 -1.33
N THR A 17 -15.31 -1.33 -0.71
CA THR A 17 -16.62 -0.82 -1.13
C THR A 17 -16.49 0.16 -2.30
N ALA A 18 -17.59 0.41 -3.00
CA ALA A 18 -17.65 1.45 -4.03
C ALA A 18 -17.34 2.86 -3.48
N ASN A 19 -17.48 3.08 -2.17
CA ASN A 19 -17.17 4.33 -1.49
C ASN A 19 -15.69 4.43 -1.08
N GLY A 20 -14.89 3.38 -1.30
CA GLY A 20 -13.49 3.32 -0.91
C GLY A 20 -13.25 2.83 0.52
N ASP A 21 -14.28 2.35 1.22
CA ASP A 21 -14.11 1.75 2.55
C ASP A 21 -13.49 0.36 2.45
N ILE A 22 -12.65 0.01 3.42
CA ILE A 22 -12.07 -1.33 3.56
C ILE A 22 -12.79 -2.04 4.70
N LEU A 23 -13.52 -3.12 4.39
CA LEU A 23 -14.27 -3.93 5.35
C LEU A 23 -13.58 -5.27 5.57
N GLY A 24 -13.62 -5.78 6.81
CA GLY A 24 -13.09 -7.09 7.16
C GLY A 24 -13.07 -7.31 8.67
N SER A 25 -12.64 -8.51 9.09
CA SER A 25 -12.51 -8.85 10.50
C SER A 25 -11.37 -8.07 11.16
N ASP A 26 -11.55 -7.55 12.38
CA ASP A 26 -10.48 -6.88 13.15
C ASP A 26 -9.48 -7.91 13.71
N THR A 27 -8.61 -8.38 12.83
CA THR A 27 -7.47 -9.23 13.17
C THR A 27 -6.19 -8.40 13.14
N PRO A 28 -5.14 -8.76 13.90
CA PRO A 28 -3.85 -8.07 13.82
C PRO A 28 -3.29 -7.97 12.40
N ARG A 29 -3.53 -9.00 11.58
CA ARG A 29 -3.12 -9.05 10.18
C ARG A 29 -3.91 -8.07 9.31
N ASN A 30 -5.23 -8.04 9.42
CA ASN A 30 -6.08 -7.12 8.66
C ASN A 30 -5.83 -5.65 9.05
N ARG A 31 -5.52 -5.38 10.32
CA ARG A 31 -5.08 -4.03 10.75
C ARG A 31 -3.80 -3.61 10.06
N GLU A 32 -2.81 -4.49 9.97
CA GLU A 32 -1.55 -4.17 9.29
C GLU A 32 -1.75 -3.99 7.78
N LEU A 33 -2.58 -4.82 7.15
CA LEU A 33 -2.96 -4.64 5.74
C LEU A 33 -3.67 -3.30 5.50
N ALA A 34 -4.68 -2.96 6.31
CA ALA A 34 -5.40 -1.69 6.21
C ALA A 34 -4.45 -0.49 6.42
N ARG A 35 -3.52 -0.57 7.39
CA ARG A 35 -2.49 0.44 7.62
C ARG A 35 -1.62 0.66 6.38
N ARG A 36 -1.17 -0.42 5.74
CA ARG A 36 -0.34 -0.36 4.52
C ARG A 36 -1.10 0.22 3.34
N ILE A 37 -2.36 -0.17 3.14
CA ILE A 37 -3.21 0.37 2.08
C ILE A 37 -3.41 1.88 2.28
N LYS A 38 -3.72 2.31 3.52
CA LYS A 38 -3.87 3.73 3.84
C LYS A 38 -2.58 4.53 3.61
N ALA A 39 -1.43 3.98 3.97
CA ALA A 39 -0.14 4.63 3.69
C ALA A 39 0.10 4.81 2.18
N CYS A 40 -0.26 3.82 1.37
CA CYS A 40 -0.17 3.90 -0.09
C CYS A 40 -1.13 4.96 -0.65
N LEU A 41 -2.39 4.99 -0.20
CA LEU A 41 -3.38 5.98 -0.60
C LEU A 41 -2.91 7.41 -0.27
N ASN A 42 -2.41 7.63 0.94
CA ASN A 42 -1.87 8.94 1.33
C ASN A 42 -0.65 9.34 0.48
N ALA A 43 0.20 8.39 0.10
CA ALA A 43 1.35 8.67 -0.76
C ALA A 43 0.94 9.00 -2.21
N CYS A 44 -0.23 8.51 -2.64
CA CYS A 44 -0.81 8.76 -3.96
C CYS A 44 -1.78 9.95 -3.96
N GLU A 45 -2.07 10.55 -2.80
CA GLU A 45 -2.97 11.68 -2.66
C GLU A 45 -2.43 12.88 -3.44
N GLY A 46 -3.19 13.36 -4.43
CA GLY A 46 -2.79 14.46 -5.31
C GLY A 46 -2.11 14.02 -6.61
N ILE A 47 -1.92 12.72 -6.85
CA ILE A 47 -1.48 12.18 -8.14
C ILE A 47 -2.73 11.79 -8.93
N ALA A 48 -2.85 12.25 -10.18
CA ALA A 48 -3.99 11.85 -11.01
C ALA A 48 -3.96 10.33 -11.26
N THR A 49 -5.13 9.70 -11.36
CA THR A 49 -5.22 8.25 -11.61
C THR A 49 -4.49 7.85 -12.91
N GLU A 50 -4.57 8.71 -13.94
CA GLU A 50 -3.86 8.54 -15.21
C GLU A 50 -2.33 8.61 -15.06
N GLU A 51 -1.84 9.40 -14.10
CA GLU A 51 -0.42 9.53 -13.78
C GLU A 51 0.09 8.30 -13.00
N LEU A 52 -0.72 7.75 -12.08
CA LEU A 52 -0.45 6.46 -11.45
C LEU A 52 -0.37 5.32 -12.48
N GLU A 53 -1.35 5.25 -13.39
CA GLU A 53 -1.44 4.23 -14.44
C GLU A 53 -0.29 4.33 -15.45
N ARG A 54 0.25 5.53 -15.68
CA ARG A 54 1.44 5.77 -16.52
C ARG A 54 2.77 5.43 -15.85
N GLY A 55 2.74 4.99 -14.59
CA GLY A 55 3.92 4.46 -13.91
C GLY A 55 4.69 5.48 -13.07
N ILE A 56 4.04 6.54 -12.56
CA ILE A 56 4.69 7.46 -11.61
C ILE A 56 5.30 6.72 -10.42
N ILE A 57 4.68 5.65 -9.92
CA ILE A 57 5.27 4.84 -8.84
C ILE A 57 6.61 4.22 -9.29
N SER A 58 6.70 3.76 -10.53
CA SER A 58 7.94 3.21 -11.11
C SER A 58 9.01 4.29 -11.26
N ASP A 59 8.62 5.49 -11.71
CA ASP A 59 9.53 6.63 -11.85
C ASP A 59 9.99 7.19 -10.51
N MET A 60 9.10 7.27 -9.51
CA MET A 60 9.43 7.63 -8.14
C MET A 60 10.40 6.62 -7.53
N CYS A 61 10.13 5.32 -7.66
CA CYS A 61 11.05 4.27 -7.22
C CYS A 61 12.43 4.40 -7.92
N ARG A 62 12.45 4.72 -9.21
CA ARG A 62 13.68 4.95 -9.97
C ARG A 62 14.47 6.15 -9.43
N VAL A 63 13.81 7.27 -9.19
CA VAL A 63 14.42 8.50 -8.65
C VAL A 63 14.91 8.27 -7.22
N LEU A 64 14.11 7.65 -6.35
CA LEU A 64 14.50 7.37 -4.97
C LEU A 64 15.71 6.43 -4.92
N THR A 65 15.78 5.41 -5.78
CA THR A 65 16.96 4.52 -5.87
C THR A 65 18.24 5.27 -6.22
N GLN A 66 18.15 6.35 -6.98
CA GLN A 66 19.30 7.18 -7.36
C GLN A 66 19.67 8.20 -6.27
N VAL A 67 18.68 8.72 -5.54
CA VAL A 67 18.88 9.83 -4.59
C VAL A 67 19.19 9.35 -3.18
N VAL A 68 18.62 8.24 -2.72
CA VAL A 68 18.84 7.68 -1.37
C VAL A 68 20.32 7.45 -1.06
N PRO A 69 21.12 6.80 -1.93
CA PRO A 69 22.55 6.58 -1.66
C PRO A 69 23.33 7.89 -1.53
N LEU A 70 22.95 8.93 -2.28
CA LEU A 70 23.61 10.24 -2.23
C LEU A 70 23.33 10.98 -0.92
N LEU A 71 22.14 10.78 -0.35
CA LEU A 71 21.78 11.33 0.95
C LEU A 71 22.48 10.56 2.08
N GLU A 72 22.57 9.24 1.98
CA GLU A 72 23.31 8.40 2.94
C GLU A 72 24.80 8.78 2.99
N HIS A 73 25.44 8.99 1.82
CA HIS A 73 26.81 9.49 1.75
C HIS A 73 26.99 10.86 2.42
N ARG A 74 26.06 11.81 2.20
CA ARG A 74 26.15 13.14 2.83
C ARG A 74 25.92 13.13 4.33
N VAL A 75 25.09 12.22 4.82
CA VAL A 75 24.85 12.04 6.25
C VAL A 75 26.07 11.40 6.91
N ALA A 76 26.71 10.42 6.26
CA ALA A 76 27.95 9.81 6.73
C ALA A 76 29.13 10.81 6.76
N ASP A 77 29.30 11.63 5.72
CA ASP A 77 30.36 12.65 5.64
C ASP A 77 30.19 13.78 6.68
N ARG A 78 28.97 14.06 7.15
CA ARG A 78 28.71 15.04 8.20
C ARG A 78 28.92 14.51 9.63
N ALA A 79 29.04 13.20 9.79
CA ALA A 79 29.20 12.54 11.08
C ALA A 79 30.67 12.13 11.37
N ALA A 80 31.58 12.37 10.43
CA ALA A 80 33.04 12.22 10.56
C ALA A 80 33.70 13.57 10.89
#